data_AF-A0A345SX35-F1
#
_entry.id   AF-A0A345SX35-F1
#
_cell.length_a   1.000
_cell.length_b   1.000
_cell.length_c   1.000
_cell.angle_alpha   90.00
_cell.angle_beta   90.00
_cell.angle_gamma   90.00
#
_symmetry.space_group_name_H-M   'P 1'
#
loop_
_entity.id
_entity.type
_entity.pdbx_description
1 polymer ?
#
loop_
_entity_poly.entity_id
_entity_poly.type
_entity_poly.pdbx_seq_one_letter_code
_entity_poly.pdbx_strand_id
1 'polypeptide(L)'
;MPKPRRLITVPYITVWSGERRASVPALVANPRSGRIAYRRELLADRDERGVLWNRTESRPGKGRPQYARVHPYRQRYVMRHLRCQICASPADRSHLGVLWLLHDDRSDWPGWPEQMTVTHPPVCLPCARLATRLCPHLADRHVAVRVKNPRIHGVYGFLYTPVPGSPHPMPTTEVTVPYTDPQVRRVLAGQLVTLLRDCTLVDLADELATTATVR
;
A
#
# COMPACT_ATOMS: atom_id res chain seq x y z
N MET A 1 18.68 23.22 -6.22
CA MET A 1 19.56 22.16 -5.65
C MET A 1 18.73 20.96 -5.24
N PRO A 2 19.00 19.74 -5.72
CA PRO A 2 18.31 18.55 -5.22
C PRO A 2 18.75 18.30 -3.77
N LYS A 3 17.80 18.28 -2.83
CA LYS A 3 18.07 18.00 -1.41
C LYS A 3 18.80 16.66 -1.28
N PRO A 4 19.85 16.55 -0.44
CA PRO A 4 20.50 15.28 -0.17
C PRO A 4 19.47 14.28 0.36
N ARG A 5 19.39 13.11 -0.29
CA ARG A 5 18.46 12.05 0.06
C ARG A 5 18.90 11.49 1.42
N ARG A 6 18.19 11.84 2.49
CA ARG A 6 18.30 11.09 3.75
C ARG A 6 18.02 9.63 3.42
N LEU A 7 19.01 8.76 3.60
CA LEU A 7 18.80 7.31 3.63
C LEU A 7 18.01 7.03 4.89
N ILE A 8 16.68 7.08 4.79
CA ILE A 8 15.80 6.78 5.92
C ILE A 8 15.85 5.26 6.11
N THR A 9 16.39 4.79 7.24
CA THR A 9 16.44 3.37 7.61
C THR A 9 15.04 2.77 7.83
N VAL A 10 14.06 3.62 8.11
CA VAL A 10 12.66 3.23 8.31
C VAL A 10 11.83 3.62 7.08
N PRO A 11 11.20 2.66 6.36
CA PRO A 11 10.35 3.00 5.23
C PRO A 11 9.26 4.01 5.58
N TYR A 12 8.99 4.95 4.68
CA TYR A 12 7.99 6.00 4.86
C TYR A 12 6.60 5.43 5.15
N ILE A 13 6.25 4.25 4.67
CA ILE A 13 4.95 3.63 4.97
C ILE A 13 4.89 2.92 6.33
N THR A 14 6.01 2.72 7.03
CA THR A 14 6.07 1.95 8.28
C THR A 14 5.42 2.69 9.44
N VAL A 15 4.48 2.03 10.14
CA VAL A 15 3.84 2.53 11.37
C VAL A 15 4.85 2.65 12.49
N TRP A 16 4.71 3.68 13.33
CA TRP A 16 5.45 3.82 14.58
C TRP A 16 4.58 3.41 15.78
N SER A 17 5.16 2.86 16.84
CA SER A 17 4.38 2.42 18.01
C SER A 17 3.62 3.55 18.72
N GLY A 18 4.06 4.80 18.57
CA GLY A 18 3.34 5.99 19.03
C GLY A 18 2.19 6.43 18.13
N GLU A 19 2.06 5.86 16.93
CA GLU A 19 0.93 6.06 16.01
C GLU A 19 -0.17 5.07 16.35
N ARG A 20 -0.96 5.45 17.36
CA ARG A 20 -2.09 4.64 17.78
C ARG A 20 -3.14 4.66 16.68
N ARG A 21 -3.71 3.48 16.41
CA ARG A 21 -5.00 3.41 15.74
C ARG A 21 -5.98 4.12 16.66
N ALA A 22 -6.85 4.97 16.11
CA ALA A 22 -7.91 5.57 16.90
C ALA A 22 -8.61 4.42 17.64
N SER A 23 -8.60 4.46 18.97
CA SER A 23 -9.20 3.45 19.84
C SER A 23 -10.62 3.25 19.36
N VAL A 24 -10.87 2.13 18.69
CA VAL A 24 -12.06 1.90 17.84
C VAL A 24 -13.31 2.38 18.58
N PRO A 25 -13.89 3.55 18.24
CA PRO A 25 -15.19 3.89 18.76
C PRO A 25 -16.17 3.31 17.76
N ALA A 26 -16.61 2.09 18.07
CA ALA A 26 -17.79 1.41 17.56
C ALA A 26 -18.12 1.75 16.10
N LEU A 27 -17.54 0.98 15.18
CA LEU A 27 -18.12 0.88 13.86
C LEU A 27 -19.60 0.55 14.03
N VAL A 28 -20.44 1.18 13.24
CA VAL A 28 -21.87 0.90 13.18
C VAL A 28 -22.19 0.41 11.79
N ALA A 29 -23.08 -0.58 11.71
CA ALA A 29 -23.69 -0.93 10.45
C ALA A 29 -24.80 0.08 10.15
N ASN A 30 -24.75 0.72 8.99
CA ASN A 30 -25.87 1.54 8.52
C ASN A 30 -27.03 0.60 8.13
N PRO A 31 -28.19 0.64 8.81
CA PRO A 31 -29.25 -0.35 8.58
C PRO A 31 -29.83 -0.32 7.15
N ARG A 32 -29.77 0.82 6.46
CA ARG A 32 -30.34 0.99 5.11
C ARG A 32 -29.37 0.58 4.00
N SER A 33 -28.09 0.87 4.17
CA SER A 33 -27.07 0.65 3.12
C SER A 33 -26.16 -0.53 3.39
N GLY A 34 -26.23 -1.15 4.58
CA GLY A 34 -25.36 -2.25 5.00
C GLY A 34 -23.87 -1.88 5.12
N ARG A 35 -23.51 -0.61 4.89
CA ARG A 35 -22.13 -0.12 4.95
C ARG A 35 -21.69 0.07 6.40
N ILE A 36 -20.40 -0.09 6.64
CA ILE A 36 -19.82 0.32 7.93
C ILE A 36 -19.57 1.83 7.96
N ALA A 37 -19.68 2.42 9.15
CA ALA A 37 -19.39 3.82 9.42
C ALA A 37 -18.81 3.99 10.83
N TYR A 38 -18.03 5.05 11.04
CA TYR A 38 -17.72 5.48 12.41
C TYR A 38 -18.94 6.19 13.02
N ARG A 39 -19.20 6.00 14.32
CA ARG A 39 -20.30 6.69 15.02
C ARG A 39 -20.25 8.21 14.84
N ARG A 40 -19.05 8.78 14.80
CA ARG A 40 -18.77 10.20 14.47
C ARG A 40 -17.85 10.25 13.27
N GLU A 41 -18.39 9.90 12.11
CA GLU A 41 -17.67 9.92 10.84
C GLU A 41 -17.29 11.36 10.46
N LEU A 42 -16.07 11.53 9.99
CA LEU A 42 -15.51 12.76 9.43
C LEU A 42 -15.43 12.61 7.92
N LEU A 43 -15.47 13.73 7.19
CA LEU A 43 -15.36 13.73 5.73
C LEU A 43 -14.09 13.02 5.22
N ALA A 44 -13.00 13.10 5.98
CA ALA A 44 -11.72 12.47 5.62
C ALA A 44 -11.64 10.97 5.91
N ASP A 45 -12.66 10.37 6.54
CA ASP A 45 -12.67 8.93 6.82
C ASP A 45 -12.95 8.09 5.58
N ARG A 46 -13.51 8.69 4.54
CA ARG A 46 -13.79 8.01 3.28
C ARG A 46 -12.85 8.44 2.17
N ASP A 47 -12.66 7.56 1.21
CA ASP A 47 -12.06 7.94 -0.08
C ASP A 47 -13.10 8.46 -1.08
N GLU A 48 -12.63 8.88 -2.25
CA GLU A 48 -13.48 9.33 -3.36
C GLU A 48 -14.44 8.24 -3.90
N ARG A 49 -14.27 6.97 -3.49
CA ARG A 49 -15.17 5.86 -3.83
C ARG A 49 -16.11 5.51 -2.67
N GLY A 50 -16.06 6.26 -1.57
CA GLY A 50 -16.93 6.10 -0.41
C GLY A 50 -16.55 4.93 0.51
N VAL A 51 -15.34 4.37 0.39
CA VAL A 51 -14.86 3.29 1.28
C VAL A 51 -14.32 3.88 2.56
N LEU A 52 -14.57 3.24 3.71
CA LEU A 52 -14.14 3.70 5.03
C LEU A 52 -12.68 3.30 5.31
N TRP A 53 -11.87 4.23 5.82
CA TRP A 53 -10.44 4.05 6.08
C TRP A 53 -10.12 3.98 7.57
N ASN A 54 -9.17 3.11 7.91
CA ASN A 54 -8.68 2.94 9.28
C ASN A 54 -7.96 4.19 9.79
N ARG A 55 -8.58 4.89 10.75
CA ARG A 55 -7.99 6.06 11.42
C ARG A 55 -6.72 5.68 12.17
N THR A 56 -5.59 6.24 11.72
CA THR A 56 -4.29 6.12 12.38
C THR A 56 -3.73 7.51 12.61
N GLU A 57 -3.35 7.81 13.85
CA GLU A 57 -2.66 9.05 14.18
C GLU A 57 -1.33 9.12 13.41
N SER A 58 -1.00 10.28 12.84
CA SER A 58 0.30 10.45 12.18
C SER A 58 1.28 11.15 13.11
N ARG A 59 2.25 10.39 13.59
CA ARG A 59 3.31 10.82 14.53
C ARG A 59 4.61 10.09 14.18
N PRO A 60 5.14 10.26 12.95
CA PRO A 60 6.33 9.54 12.52
C PRO A 60 7.52 9.86 13.44
N GLY A 61 8.30 8.84 13.76
CA GLY A 61 9.44 8.94 14.68
C GLY A 61 9.10 8.80 16.16
N LYS A 62 7.81 8.67 16.53
CA LYS A 62 7.40 8.51 17.94
C LYS A 62 7.31 7.03 18.31
N GLY A 63 8.21 6.57 19.17
CA GLY A 63 8.31 5.17 19.59
C GLY A 63 9.18 4.34 18.64
N ARG A 64 8.87 3.04 18.50
CA ARG A 64 9.64 2.11 17.65
C ARG A 64 8.96 1.89 16.30
N PRO A 65 9.71 1.76 15.20
CA PRO A 65 9.15 1.36 13.91
C PRO A 65 8.61 -0.07 13.97
N GLN A 66 7.44 -0.30 13.38
CA GLN A 66 6.78 -1.59 13.31
C GLN A 66 6.79 -2.07 11.86
N TYR A 67 7.90 -2.68 11.43
CA TYR A 67 8.17 -2.99 10.01
C TYR A 67 7.10 -3.88 9.35
N ALA A 68 6.43 -4.74 10.10
CA ALA A 68 5.32 -5.58 9.62
C ALA A 68 3.98 -4.82 9.49
N ARG A 69 3.92 -3.53 9.82
CA ARG A 69 2.68 -2.74 9.82
C ARG A 69 2.80 -1.51 8.92
N VAL A 70 1.77 -1.32 8.11
CA VAL A 70 1.66 -0.25 7.13
C VAL A 70 0.72 0.84 7.63
N HIS A 71 1.16 2.11 7.51
CA HIS A 71 0.38 3.26 7.94
C HIS A 71 -0.61 3.65 6.83
N PRO A 72 -1.93 3.55 7.05
CA PRO A 72 -2.92 3.61 5.97
C PRO A 72 -2.83 4.87 5.11
N TYR A 73 -2.77 6.04 5.74
CA TYR A 73 -2.69 7.30 4.99
C TYR A 73 -1.35 7.49 4.26
N ARG A 74 -0.25 6.95 4.78
CA ARG A 74 1.08 7.10 4.17
C ARG A 74 1.20 6.17 2.96
N GLN A 75 0.69 4.92 3.08
CA GLN A 75 0.59 4.00 1.95
C GLN A 75 -0.34 4.54 0.86
N ARG A 76 -1.54 5.00 1.24
CA ARG A 76 -2.50 5.59 0.30
C ARG A 76 -1.91 6.78 -0.45
N TYR A 77 -1.19 7.65 0.27
CA TYR A 77 -0.50 8.79 -0.33
C TYR A 77 0.55 8.36 -1.36
N VAL A 78 1.49 7.49 -1.00
CA VAL A 78 2.57 7.12 -1.94
C VAL A 78 2.06 6.28 -3.11
N MET A 79 1.05 5.44 -2.88
CA MET A 79 0.45 4.62 -3.92
C MET A 79 -0.25 5.48 -4.99
N ARG A 80 -1.10 6.43 -4.57
CA ARG A 80 -1.82 7.33 -5.50
C ARG A 80 -0.90 8.20 -6.34
N HIS A 81 0.18 8.68 -5.73
CA HIS A 81 1.08 9.61 -6.38
C HIS A 81 2.29 8.92 -7.02
N LEU A 82 2.31 7.58 -7.04
CA LEU A 82 3.42 6.77 -7.56
C LEU A 82 4.77 7.25 -7.02
N ARG A 83 4.83 7.37 -5.69
CA ARG A 83 6.01 7.74 -4.92
C ARG A 83 6.64 6.50 -4.28
N CYS A 84 7.93 6.58 -4.02
CA CYS A 84 8.68 5.53 -3.35
C CYS A 84 8.11 5.27 -1.96
N GLN A 85 7.72 4.03 -1.68
CA GLN A 85 7.22 3.62 -0.36
C GLN A 85 8.24 3.78 0.79
N ILE A 86 9.53 3.88 0.48
CA ILE A 86 10.61 3.99 1.47
C ILE A 86 10.94 5.44 1.81
N CYS A 87 11.09 6.32 0.82
CA CYS A 87 11.54 7.70 1.06
C CYS A 87 10.51 8.78 0.69
N ALA A 88 9.32 8.41 0.19
CA ALA A 88 8.28 9.30 -0.33
C ALA A 88 8.71 10.25 -1.47
N SER A 89 9.95 10.16 -1.96
CA SER A 89 10.37 10.80 -3.22
C SER A 89 9.63 10.17 -4.40
N PRO A 90 9.59 10.80 -5.59
CA PRO A 90 9.06 10.15 -6.79
C PRO A 90 9.66 8.74 -6.97
N ALA A 91 8.82 7.76 -7.32
CA ALA A 91 9.31 6.46 -7.73
C ALA A 91 10.12 6.58 -9.01
N ASP A 92 10.99 5.62 -9.26
CA ASP A 92 11.79 5.63 -10.47
C ASP A 92 10.91 5.38 -11.71
N ARG A 93 11.21 6.06 -12.81
CA ARG A 93 10.44 6.00 -14.05
C ARG A 93 11.37 5.90 -15.25
N SER A 94 11.03 5.04 -16.19
CA SER A 94 11.64 4.94 -17.51
C SER A 94 10.55 4.88 -18.59
N HIS A 95 10.94 4.71 -19.86
CA HIS A 95 10.01 4.49 -20.97
C HIS A 95 9.19 3.19 -20.82
N LEU A 96 9.69 2.23 -20.04
CA LEU A 96 9.01 0.97 -19.69
C LEU A 96 8.01 1.14 -18.53
N GLY A 97 8.06 2.26 -17.79
CA GLY A 97 7.11 2.57 -16.73
C GLY A 97 7.74 2.82 -15.37
N VAL A 98 6.91 2.68 -14.32
CA VAL A 98 7.30 2.93 -12.92
C VAL A 98 7.95 1.67 -12.35
N LEU A 99 9.00 1.82 -11.55
CA LEU A 99 9.67 0.70 -10.90
C LEU A 99 8.89 0.17 -9.68
N TRP A 100 8.62 -1.12 -9.69
CA TRP A 100 8.09 -1.92 -8.59
C TRP A 100 9.09 -3.01 -8.22
N LEU A 101 9.09 -3.36 -6.94
CA LEU A 101 9.86 -4.47 -6.41
C LEU A 101 8.87 -5.46 -5.82
N LEU A 102 8.71 -6.61 -6.46
CA LEU A 102 7.72 -7.62 -6.15
C LEU A 102 8.39 -8.87 -5.59
N HIS A 103 7.64 -9.70 -4.88
CA HIS A 103 8.08 -11.06 -4.57
C HIS A 103 8.04 -11.92 -5.85
N ASP A 104 8.92 -12.91 -5.97
CA ASP A 104 8.89 -13.85 -7.07
C ASP A 104 7.76 -14.87 -6.89
N ASP A 105 6.58 -14.58 -7.45
CA ASP A 105 5.39 -15.43 -7.39
C ASP A 105 5.09 -16.10 -8.74
N ARG A 106 6.12 -16.34 -9.58
CA ARG A 106 5.94 -16.92 -10.92
C ARG A 106 5.30 -18.32 -10.91
N SER A 107 5.48 -19.09 -9.84
CA SER A 107 4.84 -20.40 -9.66
C SER A 107 3.36 -20.30 -9.29
N ASP A 108 2.95 -19.18 -8.68
CA ASP A 108 1.67 -19.08 -7.98
C ASP A 108 0.64 -18.24 -8.76
N TRP A 109 1.09 -17.53 -9.80
CA TRP A 109 0.24 -16.66 -10.62
C TRP A 109 0.46 -16.88 -12.13
N PRO A 110 -0.54 -17.43 -12.85
CA PRO A 110 -0.46 -17.57 -14.31
C PRO A 110 -0.26 -16.21 -15.00
N GLY A 111 0.81 -16.08 -15.79
CA GLY A 111 1.13 -14.83 -16.50
C GLY A 111 1.74 -13.74 -15.62
N TRP A 112 2.30 -14.09 -14.45
CA TRP A 112 2.89 -13.16 -13.50
C TRP A 112 3.90 -12.18 -14.15
N PRO A 113 3.91 -10.88 -13.77
CA PRO A 113 3.03 -10.19 -12.82
C PRO A 113 1.84 -9.48 -13.50
N GLU A 114 1.54 -9.82 -14.75
CA GLU A 114 0.50 -9.14 -15.53
C GLU A 114 -0.87 -9.39 -14.90
N GLN A 115 -1.67 -8.32 -14.77
CA GLN A 115 -2.97 -8.32 -14.08
C GLN A 115 -2.92 -8.74 -12.60
N MET A 116 -1.74 -8.83 -11.99
CA MET A 116 -1.61 -9.06 -10.55
C MET A 116 -2.06 -7.80 -9.78
N THR A 117 -2.69 -8.02 -8.62
CA THR A 117 -2.99 -6.93 -7.68
C THR A 117 -1.98 -6.89 -6.54
N VAL A 118 -1.53 -5.69 -6.17
CA VAL A 118 -0.51 -5.49 -5.13
C VAL A 118 -0.87 -4.36 -4.18
N THR A 119 -0.45 -4.48 -2.92
CA THR A 119 -0.62 -3.45 -1.87
C THR A 119 0.67 -2.67 -1.59
N HIS A 120 1.83 -3.17 -2.03
CA HIS A 120 3.14 -2.54 -1.84
C HIS A 120 3.38 -1.47 -2.90
N PRO A 121 3.52 -0.18 -2.55
CA PRO A 121 3.70 0.89 -3.54
C PRO A 121 5.05 0.82 -4.28
N PRO A 122 5.23 1.58 -5.38
CA PRO A 122 6.47 1.55 -6.15
C PRO A 122 7.68 2.07 -5.36
N VAL A 123 8.88 1.92 -5.94
CA VAL A 123 10.15 2.29 -5.31
C VAL A 123 10.99 3.19 -6.22
N CYS A 124 11.95 3.92 -5.65
CA CYS A 124 13.01 4.57 -6.42
C CYS A 124 14.27 3.70 -6.43
N LEU A 125 15.12 3.82 -7.44
CA LEU A 125 16.30 2.96 -7.61
C LEU A 125 17.23 2.90 -6.37
N PRO A 126 17.60 4.03 -5.73
CA PRO A 126 18.44 3.96 -4.54
C PRO A 126 17.79 3.22 -3.36
N CYS A 127 16.47 3.34 -3.22
CA CYS A 127 15.73 2.63 -2.17
C CYS A 127 15.51 1.16 -2.53
N ALA A 128 15.32 0.81 -3.81
CA ALA A 128 15.27 -0.57 -4.27
C ALA A 128 16.59 -1.29 -3.93
N ARG A 129 17.74 -0.69 -4.29
CA ARG A 129 19.07 -1.19 -3.95
C ARG A 129 19.30 -1.39 -2.45
N LEU A 130 18.75 -0.50 -1.63
CA LEU A 130 18.86 -0.60 -0.17
C LEU A 130 17.95 -1.71 0.37
N ALA A 131 16.72 -1.80 -0.13
CA ALA A 131 15.73 -2.75 0.32
C ALA A 131 16.17 -4.20 0.08
N THR A 132 16.77 -4.50 -1.08
CA THR A 132 17.27 -5.85 -1.38
C THR A 132 18.41 -6.29 -0.47
N ARG A 133 19.13 -5.36 0.16
CA ARG A 133 20.20 -5.68 1.13
C ARG A 133 19.72 -5.75 2.57
N LEU A 134 18.76 -4.90 2.93
CA LEU A 134 18.35 -4.71 4.33
C LEU A 134 17.06 -5.45 4.70
N CYS A 135 16.24 -5.83 3.74
CA CYS A 135 14.98 -6.51 3.98
C CYS A 135 15.16 -8.03 3.83
N PRO A 136 15.07 -8.82 4.91
CA PRO A 136 15.19 -10.27 4.83
C PRO A 136 14.19 -10.92 3.86
N HIS A 137 12.99 -10.33 3.74
CA HIS A 137 11.96 -10.82 2.82
C HIS A 137 12.28 -10.60 1.33
N LEU A 138 13.24 -9.72 1.02
CA LEU A 138 13.60 -9.38 -0.36
C LEU A 138 15.00 -9.86 -0.74
N ALA A 139 15.82 -10.33 0.21
CA ALA A 139 17.24 -10.63 -0.02
C ALA A 139 17.48 -11.56 -1.21
N ASP A 140 16.61 -12.57 -1.42
CA ASP A 140 16.75 -13.57 -2.50
C ASP A 140 15.44 -13.92 -3.22
N ARG A 141 14.37 -13.12 -3.00
CA ARG A 141 13.03 -13.41 -3.52
C ARG A 141 12.36 -12.22 -4.17
N HIS A 142 13.16 -11.29 -4.69
CA HIS A 142 12.64 -10.09 -5.32
C HIS A 142 12.78 -10.15 -6.83
N VAL A 143 11.84 -9.50 -7.51
CA VAL A 143 11.91 -9.23 -8.94
C VAL A 143 11.61 -7.76 -9.16
N ALA A 144 12.48 -7.08 -9.92
CA ALA A 144 12.25 -5.73 -10.36
C ALA A 144 11.35 -5.73 -11.60
N VAL A 145 10.31 -4.90 -11.57
CA VAL A 145 9.30 -4.84 -12.63
C VAL A 145 9.04 -3.38 -12.98
N ARG A 146 9.12 -3.07 -14.27
CA ARG A 146 8.62 -1.82 -14.84
C ARG A 146 7.15 -2.00 -15.20
N VAL A 147 6.30 -1.13 -14.69
CA VAL A 147 4.84 -1.21 -14.92
C VAL A 147 4.40 0.08 -15.61
N LYS A 148 3.95 -0.02 -16.85
CA LYS A 148 3.57 1.16 -17.66
C LYS A 148 2.19 1.69 -17.29
N ASN A 149 1.27 0.83 -16.85
CA ASN A 149 -0.13 1.20 -16.65
C ASN A 149 -0.70 0.71 -15.30
N PRO A 150 -0.10 1.09 -14.15
CA PRO A 150 -0.63 0.75 -12.84
C PRO A 150 -1.97 1.46 -12.59
N ARG A 151 -2.98 0.73 -12.10
CA ARG A 151 -4.30 1.30 -11.78
C ARG A 151 -4.74 0.96 -10.37
N ILE A 152 -5.15 1.97 -9.63
CA ILE A 152 -5.86 1.77 -8.36
C ILE A 152 -7.12 0.95 -8.65
N HIS A 153 -7.19 -0.26 -8.08
CA HIS A 153 -8.21 -1.26 -8.40
C HIS A 153 -9.17 -1.50 -7.23
N GLY A 154 -8.69 -1.35 -6.00
CA GLY A 154 -9.47 -1.66 -4.81
C GLY A 154 -8.79 -1.24 -3.51
N VAL A 155 -9.19 -1.92 -2.45
CA VAL A 155 -8.62 -1.79 -1.11
C VAL A 155 -8.30 -3.14 -0.51
N TYR A 156 -7.33 -3.14 0.39
CA TYR A 156 -7.07 -4.23 1.31
C TYR A 156 -7.36 -3.76 2.73
N GLY A 157 -8.02 -4.59 3.53
CA GLY A 157 -8.41 -4.27 4.89
C GLY A 157 -9.25 -5.37 5.53
N PHE A 158 -9.90 -5.06 6.65
CA PHE A 158 -10.75 -6.02 7.35
C PHE A 158 -12.20 -5.93 6.87
N LEU A 159 -12.79 -7.07 6.52
CA LEU A 159 -14.23 -7.19 6.27
C LEU A 159 -14.99 -7.18 7.60
N TYR A 160 -16.06 -6.41 7.65
CA TYR A 160 -16.97 -6.36 8.77
C TYR A 160 -18.34 -6.91 8.40
N THR A 161 -18.86 -7.83 9.19
CA THR A 161 -20.20 -8.40 8.97
C THR A 161 -21.19 -7.87 10.02
N PRO A 162 -22.45 -7.62 9.62
CA PRO A 162 -23.51 -7.33 10.58
C PRO A 162 -23.68 -8.48 11.56
N VAL A 163 -24.00 -8.15 12.81
CA VAL A 163 -24.34 -9.12 13.85
C VAL A 163 -25.83 -8.95 14.18
N PRO A 164 -26.65 -10.01 14.10
CA PRO A 164 -28.07 -9.93 14.45
C PRO A 164 -28.28 -9.35 15.85
N GLY A 165 -29.19 -8.38 15.98
CA GLY A 165 -29.50 -7.72 17.25
C GLY A 165 -28.44 -6.73 17.75
N SER A 166 -27.36 -6.48 17.00
CA SER A 166 -26.31 -5.54 17.39
C SER A 166 -26.13 -4.44 16.34
N PRO A 167 -26.01 -3.16 16.75
CA PRO A 167 -25.64 -2.09 15.83
C PRO A 167 -24.15 -2.14 15.45
N HIS A 168 -23.35 -2.94 16.15
CA HIS A 168 -21.90 -3.05 15.97
C HIS A 168 -21.56 -4.29 15.12
N PRO A 169 -20.98 -4.10 13.92
CA PRO A 169 -20.51 -5.20 13.12
C PRO A 169 -19.19 -5.73 13.69
N MET A 170 -18.88 -6.99 13.41
CA MET A 170 -17.65 -7.64 13.86
C MET A 170 -16.66 -7.81 12.70
N PRO A 171 -15.35 -7.65 12.93
CA PRO A 171 -14.34 -7.99 11.94
C PRO A 171 -14.33 -9.51 11.75
N THR A 172 -14.26 -9.97 10.51
CA THR A 172 -14.19 -11.41 10.20
C THR A 172 -12.81 -11.81 9.70
N THR A 173 -12.38 -11.24 8.58
CA THR A 173 -11.12 -11.60 7.93
C THR A 173 -10.55 -10.41 7.17
N GLU A 174 -9.26 -10.49 6.85
CA GLU A 174 -8.63 -9.58 5.91
C GLU A 174 -9.00 -9.97 4.49
N VAL A 175 -9.30 -8.97 3.66
CA VAL A 175 -9.74 -9.13 2.28
C VAL A 175 -9.09 -8.10 1.37
N THR A 176 -8.83 -8.51 0.13
CA THR A 176 -8.51 -7.63 -0.99
C THR A 176 -9.75 -7.58 -1.87
N VAL A 177 -10.36 -6.40 -2.01
CA VAL A 177 -11.65 -6.25 -2.69
C VAL A 177 -11.57 -5.12 -3.73
N PRO A 178 -11.94 -5.37 -4.99
CA PRO A 178 -11.99 -4.33 -6.01
C PRO A 178 -13.12 -3.34 -5.71
N TYR A 179 -13.00 -2.09 -6.16
CA TYR A 179 -14.04 -1.07 -5.93
C TYR A 179 -15.38 -1.40 -6.61
N THR A 180 -15.37 -2.27 -7.63
CA THR A 180 -16.56 -2.74 -8.33
C THR A 180 -17.35 -3.78 -7.54
N ASP A 181 -16.74 -4.43 -6.54
CA ASP A 181 -17.42 -5.41 -5.70
C ASP A 181 -18.23 -4.70 -4.59
N PRO A 182 -19.55 -4.94 -4.48
CA PRO A 182 -20.39 -4.37 -3.44
C PRO A 182 -19.90 -4.61 -2.00
N GLN A 183 -19.16 -5.69 -1.74
CA GLN A 183 -18.60 -6.02 -0.43
C GLN A 183 -17.64 -4.93 0.08
N VAL A 184 -17.03 -4.14 -0.81
CA VAL A 184 -16.08 -3.07 -0.45
C VAL A 184 -16.68 -2.06 0.54
N ARG A 185 -18.01 -1.89 0.54
CA ARG A 185 -18.75 -0.99 1.46
C ARG A 185 -18.67 -1.41 2.92
N ARG A 186 -18.28 -2.66 3.18
CA ARG A 186 -18.12 -3.26 4.51
C ARG A 186 -16.65 -3.47 4.89
N VAL A 187 -15.72 -3.01 4.08
CA VAL A 187 -14.29 -3.13 4.35
C VAL A 187 -13.81 -1.88 5.09
N LEU A 188 -13.12 -2.08 6.21
CA LEU A 188 -12.31 -1.04 6.83
C LEU A 188 -10.93 -1.06 6.17
N ALA A 189 -10.73 -0.18 5.19
CA ALA A 189 -9.54 -0.13 4.37
C ALA A 189 -8.29 0.26 5.18
N GLY A 190 -7.22 -0.50 4.99
CA GLY A 190 -5.88 -0.22 5.51
C GLY A 190 -4.89 0.16 4.41
N GLN A 191 -5.07 -0.34 3.19
CA GLN A 191 -4.15 -0.11 2.07
C GLN A 191 -4.93 0.01 0.75
N LEU A 192 -4.41 0.82 -0.18
CA LEU A 192 -4.84 0.76 -1.58
C LEU A 192 -4.27 -0.47 -2.25
N VAL A 193 -5.05 -1.02 -3.17
CA VAL A 193 -4.66 -2.12 -4.04
C VAL A 193 -4.54 -1.59 -5.47
N THR A 194 -3.43 -1.91 -6.12
CA THR A 194 -3.13 -1.52 -7.50
C THR A 194 -3.08 -2.77 -8.37
N LEU A 195 -3.79 -2.75 -9.49
CA LEU A 195 -3.65 -3.70 -10.58
C LEU A 195 -2.46 -3.30 -11.46
N LEU A 196 -1.55 -4.24 -11.70
CA LEU A 196 -0.39 -4.04 -12.56
C LEU A 196 -0.73 -4.44 -14.00
N ARG A 197 -0.39 -3.57 -14.95
CA ARG A 197 -0.58 -3.82 -16.38
C ARG A 197 0.57 -3.29 -17.20
N ASP A 198 0.79 -3.94 -18.34
CA ASP A 198 1.90 -3.66 -19.24
C ASP A 198 3.24 -3.81 -18.49
N CYS A 199 3.44 -4.99 -17.91
CA CYS A 199 4.57 -5.30 -17.06
C CYS A 199 5.79 -5.76 -17.86
N THR A 200 6.97 -5.28 -17.48
CA THR A 200 8.26 -5.72 -18.03
C THR A 200 9.18 -6.06 -16.88
N LEU A 201 9.65 -7.30 -16.83
CA LEU A 201 10.68 -7.73 -15.90
C LEU A 201 12.01 -7.09 -16.30
N VAL A 202 12.73 -6.57 -15.32
CA VAL A 202 14.03 -5.94 -15.54
C VAL A 202 15.03 -6.46 -14.51
N ASP A 203 16.31 -6.48 -14.89
CA ASP A 203 17.38 -6.71 -13.93
C ASP A 203 17.65 -5.41 -13.15
N LEU A 204 17.66 -5.51 -11.82
CA LEU A 204 17.85 -4.33 -10.97
C LEU A 204 19.28 -3.79 -11.03
N ALA A 205 20.29 -4.64 -11.22
CA ALA A 205 21.68 -4.22 -11.35
C ALA A 205 21.90 -3.43 -12.65
N ASP A 206 21.31 -3.87 -13.77
CA ASP A 206 21.38 -3.16 -15.06
C ASP A 206 20.72 -1.77 -14.99
N GLU A 207 19.57 -1.68 -14.32
CA GLU A 207 18.85 -0.42 -14.08
C GLU A 207 19.68 0.56 -13.23
N LEU A 208 20.41 0.04 -12.24
CA LEU A 208 21.32 0.81 -11.40
C LEU A 208 22.56 1.29 -12.15
N ALA A 209 23.12 0.46 -13.04
CA ALA A 209 24.27 0.80 -13.87
C ALA A 209 23.92 1.90 -14.88
N THR A 210 22.76 1.78 -15.56
CA THR A 210 22.30 2.75 -16.57
C THR A 210 22.10 4.16 -15.97
N THR A 211 21.61 4.24 -14.73
CA THR A 211 21.41 5.52 -14.03
C THR A 211 22.72 6.20 -13.64
N ALA A 212 23.80 5.44 -13.48
CA ALA A 212 25.12 5.98 -13.15
C ALA A 212 25.80 6.65 -14.35
N THR A 213 25.48 6.21 -15.57
CA THR A 213 26.08 6.69 -16.83
C THR A 213 25.48 8.01 -17.35
N VAL A 214 24.29 8.39 -16.86
CA VAL A 214 23.54 9.59 -17.31
C VAL A 214 23.74 10.78 -16.36
N ARG A 215 24.68 10.70 -15.41
CA ARG A 215 25.04 11.78 -14.48
C ARG A 215 26.47 12.25 -14.71
#